data_AF-A0A7J5RBG9-F1
#
_entry.id   AF-A0A7J5RBG9-F1
#
_cell.length_a   1.000
_cell.length_b   1.000
_cell.length_c   1.000
_cell.angle_alpha   90.00
_cell.angle_beta   90.00
_cell.angle_gamma   90.00
#
_symmetry.space_group_name_H-M   'P 1'
#
loop_
_entity.id
_entity.type
_entity.pdbx_description
1 polymer ?
#
loop_
_entity_poly.entity_id
_entity_poly.type
_entity_poly.pdbx_seq_one_letter_code
_entity_poly.pdbx_strand_id
1 'polypeptide(L)'
;MNSYFIFAIVLTVAYIIYYAVIIAHDLYGKKGTDKPDEEVFDLGAPEEEESVAVTESESGFSIGSENYETESTATSSETSPEEDIKDKPGTAQEKLERLKAEAEEQMEETTPYLSDARTSEEMYKAMISKGRLDNRPEIKWNPIQDRL
;
A
#
# COMPACT_ATOMS: atom_id res chain seq x y z
N MET A 1 -33.38 -28.73 51.06
CA MET A 1 -32.39 -28.41 50.01
C MET A 1 -31.15 -27.84 50.69
N ASN A 2 -29.96 -28.35 50.39
CA ASN A 2 -28.72 -27.89 51.03
C ASN A 2 -28.53 -26.39 50.80
N SER A 3 -28.14 -25.64 51.83
CA SER A 3 -27.90 -24.19 51.75
C SER A 3 -26.94 -23.81 50.61
N TYR A 4 -25.93 -24.65 50.37
CA TYR A 4 -25.00 -24.52 49.24
C TYR A 4 -25.67 -24.54 47.87
N PHE A 5 -26.74 -25.31 47.70
CA PHE A 5 -27.46 -25.38 46.43
C PHE A 5 -28.24 -24.08 46.16
N ILE A 6 -28.86 -23.50 47.19
CA ILE A 6 -29.51 -22.18 47.09
C ILE A 6 -28.45 -21.11 46.79
N PHE A 7 -27.31 -21.13 47.49
CA PHE A 7 -26.22 -20.19 47.25
C PHE A 7 -25.67 -20.28 45.82
N ALA A 8 -25.44 -21.50 45.32
CA ALA A 8 -25.00 -21.73 43.96
C ALA A 8 -25.99 -21.16 42.94
N ILE A 9 -27.29 -21.39 43.12
CA ILE A 9 -28.33 -20.84 42.24
C ILE A 9 -28.30 -19.30 42.26
N VAL A 10 -28.26 -18.68 43.44
CA VAL A 10 -28.22 -17.21 43.56
C VAL A 10 -26.98 -16.64 42.87
N LEU A 11 -25.81 -17.24 43.07
CA LEU A 11 -24.57 -16.81 42.44
C LEU A 11 -24.63 -16.96 40.91
N THR A 12 -25.21 -18.05 40.43
CA THR A 12 -25.37 -18.30 38.98
C THR A 12 -26.30 -17.26 38.35
N VAL A 13 -27.41 -16.94 39.01
CA VAL A 13 -28.35 -15.91 38.52
C VAL A 13 -27.70 -14.52 38.54
N ALA A 14 -26.96 -14.17 39.60
CA ALA A 14 -26.24 -12.91 39.68
C ALA A 14 -25.19 -12.78 38.56
N TYR A 15 -24.46 -13.85 38.26
CA TYR A 15 -23.49 -13.91 37.17
C TYR A 15 -24.15 -13.71 35.81
N ILE A 16 -25.31 -14.34 35.56
CA ILE A 16 -26.07 -14.16 34.31
C ILE A 16 -26.53 -12.71 34.16
N ILE A 17 -27.06 -12.09 35.22
CA ILE A 17 -27.50 -10.68 35.19
C ILE A 17 -26.32 -9.74 34.93
N TYR A 18 -25.15 -9.99 35.55
CA TYR A 18 -23.93 -9.21 35.32
C TYR A 18 -23.55 -9.15 33.84
N TYR A 19 -23.49 -10.31 33.16
CA TYR A 19 -23.20 -10.34 31.72
C TYR A 19 -24.33 -9.75 30.87
N ALA A 20 -25.60 -9.95 31.24
CA ALA A 20 -26.72 -9.35 30.52
C ALA A 20 -26.66 -7.80 30.55
N VAL A 21 -26.28 -7.21 31.68
CA VAL A 21 -26.08 -5.77 31.82
C VAL A 21 -24.87 -5.29 31.01
N ILE A 22 -23.77 -6.03 31.00
CA ILE A 22 -22.58 -5.69 30.19
C ILE A 22 -22.92 -5.71 28.70
N ILE A 23 -23.58 -6.76 28.23
CA ILE A 23 -23.98 -6.88 26.81
C ILE A 23 -25.01 -5.80 26.46
N ALA A 24 -25.95 -5.49 27.36
CA ALA A 24 -26.89 -4.40 27.13
C ALA A 24 -26.19 -3.04 27.13
N HIS A 25 -25.21 -2.80 27.99
CA HIS A 25 -24.40 -1.59 27.97
C HIS A 25 -23.49 -1.54 26.74
N ASP A 26 -23.03 -2.66 26.21
CA ASP A 26 -22.29 -2.70 24.95
C ASP A 26 -23.22 -2.39 23.76
N LEU A 27 -24.41 -3.00 23.75
CA LEU A 27 -25.42 -2.84 22.69
C LEU A 27 -26.10 -1.46 22.71
N TYR A 28 -26.31 -0.87 23.89
CA TYR A 28 -27.05 0.38 24.09
C TYR A 28 -26.21 1.52 24.66
N GLY A 29 -25.01 1.27 25.19
CA GLY A 29 -24.24 2.25 25.96
C GLY A 29 -23.59 3.36 25.15
N LYS A 30 -23.75 3.37 23.82
CA LYS A 30 -23.41 4.56 23.03
C LYS A 30 -24.09 4.60 21.67
N LYS A 31 -25.41 4.77 21.65
CA LYS A 31 -26.07 5.26 20.43
C LYS A 31 -25.86 6.78 20.34
N GLY A 32 -24.69 7.23 19.87
CA GLY A 32 -24.51 8.67 19.65
C GLY A 32 -23.10 9.25 19.67
N THR A 33 -22.04 8.48 19.46
CA THR A 33 -20.82 9.10 18.94
C THR A 33 -20.19 8.18 17.90
N ASP A 34 -20.88 7.99 16.79
CA ASP A 34 -20.22 8.04 15.49
C ASP A 34 -19.65 9.47 15.35
N LYS A 35 -18.63 9.80 16.14
CA LYS A 35 -17.64 10.70 15.59
C LYS A 35 -16.90 9.79 14.63
N PRO A 36 -16.90 10.06 13.32
CA PRO A 36 -15.91 9.40 12.50
C PRO A 36 -14.58 9.71 13.19
N ASP A 37 -13.82 8.68 13.57
CA ASP A 37 -12.38 8.82 13.86
C ASP A 37 -11.63 9.10 12.54
N GLU A 38 -12.25 9.89 11.66
CA GLU A 38 -11.61 10.55 10.54
C GLU A 38 -11.16 11.88 11.11
N GLU A 39 -9.85 12.01 11.28
CA GLU A 39 -9.25 13.32 11.43
C GLU A 39 -9.61 14.12 10.16
N VAL A 40 -10.65 14.95 10.27
CA VAL A 40 -10.95 15.95 9.25
C VAL A 40 -9.87 17.00 9.41
N PHE A 41 -8.84 16.91 8.59
CA PHE A 41 -7.88 18.01 8.45
C PHE A 41 -8.66 19.20 7.90
N ASP A 42 -8.95 20.15 8.77
CA ASP A 42 -9.48 21.45 8.37
C ASP A 42 -8.32 22.21 7.72
N LEU A 43 -8.05 21.85 6.46
CA LEU A 43 -7.31 22.70 5.54
C LEU A 43 -8.24 23.88 5.32
N GLY A 44 -8.08 24.93 6.15
CA GLY A 44 -8.80 26.18 6.00
C GLY A 44 -8.77 26.66 4.54
N ALA A 45 -9.67 27.57 4.19
CA ALA A 45 -9.85 28.09 2.82
C ALA A 45 -8.51 28.15 2.08
N PRO A 46 -8.37 27.52 0.90
CA PRO A 46 -7.09 27.38 0.24
C PRO A 46 -6.48 28.77 0.11
N GLU A 47 -5.41 29.03 0.86
CA GLU A 47 -4.52 30.10 0.47
C GLU A 47 -4.04 29.72 -0.93
N GLU A 48 -4.09 30.67 -1.85
CA GLU A 48 -3.63 30.46 -3.22
C GLU A 48 -2.12 30.22 -3.16
N GLU A 49 -1.71 28.97 -2.92
CA GLU A 49 -0.33 28.55 -3.00
C GLU A 49 0.10 28.70 -4.47
N GLU A 50 0.97 29.67 -4.71
CA GLU A 50 1.54 29.94 -6.02
C GLU A 50 2.39 28.74 -6.44
N SER A 51 1.89 27.93 -7.37
CA SER A 51 2.61 26.75 -7.86
C SER A 51 3.90 27.18 -8.53
N VAL A 52 5.05 26.82 -7.95
CA VAL A 52 6.36 27.15 -8.52
C VAL A 52 6.70 26.14 -9.63
N ALA A 53 6.94 26.65 -10.84
CA ALA A 53 7.31 25.81 -11.97
C ALA A 53 8.72 25.21 -11.77
N VAL A 54 8.84 23.90 -12.04
CA VAL A 54 10.13 23.20 -12.06
C VAL A 54 10.50 22.91 -13.51
N THR A 55 11.67 23.38 -13.93
CA THR A 55 12.19 23.14 -15.29
C THR A 55 13.54 22.46 -15.21
N GLU A 56 13.69 21.33 -15.89
CA GLU A 56 14.96 20.62 -16.02
C GLU A 56 15.77 21.16 -17.20
N SER A 57 17.07 21.31 -17.00
CA SER A 57 18.04 21.73 -18.01
C SER A 57 19.22 20.75 -18.00
N GLU A 58 20.00 20.71 -19.08
CA GLU A 58 21.14 19.78 -19.20
C GLU A 58 22.17 19.90 -18.07
N SER A 59 22.26 21.05 -17.39
CA SER A 59 23.19 21.30 -16.27
C SER A 59 22.55 21.28 -14.87
N GLY A 60 21.26 20.96 -14.73
CA GLY A 60 20.56 20.98 -13.43
C GLY A 60 19.08 21.28 -13.52
N PHE A 61 18.49 21.80 -12.45
CA PHE A 61 17.06 22.13 -12.39
C PHE A 61 16.82 23.54 -11.83
N SER A 62 15.71 24.15 -12.24
CA SER A 62 15.28 25.46 -11.77
C SER A 62 13.95 25.34 -11.05
N ILE A 63 13.82 26.02 -9.90
CA ILE A 63 12.57 26.18 -9.14
C ILE A 63 12.19 27.66 -9.24
N GLY A 64 11.18 27.98 -10.04
CA GLY A 64 10.73 29.36 -10.23
C GLY A 64 11.81 30.22 -10.89
N SER A 65 12.36 31.17 -10.14
CA SER A 65 13.48 32.02 -10.60
C SER A 65 14.85 31.57 -10.10
N GLU A 66 14.92 30.53 -9.26
CA GLU A 66 16.16 30.03 -8.69
C GLU A 66 16.71 28.87 -9.53
N ASN A 67 17.99 28.94 -9.88
CA ASN A 67 18.67 27.92 -10.67
C ASN A 67 19.62 27.14 -9.76
N TYR A 68 19.49 25.82 -9.77
CA TYR A 68 20.37 24.92 -9.05
C TYR A 68 21.22 24.16 -10.07
N GLU A 69 22.51 24.48 -10.08
CA GLU A 69 23.49 23.73 -10.87
C GLU A 69 23.84 22.45 -10.14
N THR A 70 23.70 21.32 -10.83
CA THR A 70 24.27 20.08 -10.36
C THR A 70 25.72 20.09 -10.84
N GLU A 71 26.66 20.51 -9.97
CA GLU A 71 28.06 20.20 -10.22
C GLU A 71 28.14 18.68 -10.25
N SER A 72 28.19 18.13 -11.45
CA SER A 72 28.71 16.80 -11.67
C SER A 72 30.14 16.86 -11.17
N THR A 73 30.36 16.57 -9.87
CA THR A 73 31.63 16.02 -9.41
C THR A 73 31.70 14.61 -9.98
N ALA A 74 31.76 14.56 -11.31
CA ALA A 74 32.22 13.45 -12.07
C ALA A 74 33.67 13.27 -11.60
N THR A 75 33.86 12.35 -10.67
CA THR A 75 35.00 11.43 -10.79
C THR A 75 34.77 10.63 -12.08
N SER A 76 34.86 11.31 -13.22
CA SER A 76 35.02 10.73 -14.55
C SER A 76 36.48 10.97 -14.90
N SER A 77 37.31 9.99 -14.56
CA SER A 77 38.52 9.76 -15.33
C SER A 77 38.07 9.07 -16.63
N GLU A 78 37.45 9.85 -17.51
CA GLU A 78 37.18 9.47 -18.89
C GLU A 78 38.51 9.51 -19.66
N THR A 79 38.98 8.33 -20.06
CA THR A 79 39.74 8.20 -21.31
C THR A 79 38.90 7.33 -22.21
N SER A 80 38.17 7.98 -23.11
CA SER A 80 37.63 7.36 -24.32
C SER A 80 38.78 6.86 -25.20
N PRO A 81 38.55 5.87 -26.06
CA PRO A 81 38.36 6.29 -27.45
C PRO A 81 37.08 5.73 -28.07
N GLU A 82 36.47 6.62 -28.83
CA GLU A 82 35.59 6.33 -29.96
C GLU A 82 36.07 5.11 -30.75
N GLU A 83 35.27 4.05 -30.80
CA GLU A 83 35.21 3.18 -31.98
C GLU A 83 33.78 2.70 -32.21
N ASP A 84 33.30 3.08 -33.39
CA ASP A 84 32.25 2.47 -34.20
C ASP A 84 32.13 0.94 -33.99
N ILE A 85 31.10 0.48 -33.27
CA ILE A 85 30.72 -0.94 -33.26
C ILE A 85 29.20 -1.08 -33.33
N LYS A 86 28.72 -1.03 -34.57
CA LYS A 86 27.74 -1.94 -35.16
C LYS A 86 27.07 -2.89 -34.15
N ASP A 87 25.79 -2.62 -33.89
CA ASP A 87 24.84 -3.42 -33.13
C ASP A 87 25.08 -4.93 -33.26
N LYS A 88 25.66 -5.53 -32.21
CA LYS A 88 25.53 -6.96 -31.93
C LYS A 88 24.58 -7.10 -30.74
N PRO A 89 23.43 -7.76 -30.91
CA PRO A 89 22.40 -7.88 -29.87
C PRO A 89 22.86 -8.69 -28.63
N GLY A 90 24.04 -9.33 -28.68
CA GLY A 90 24.59 -10.09 -27.56
C GLY A 90 25.15 -9.23 -26.41
N THR A 91 25.63 -8.00 -26.69
CA THR A 91 26.33 -7.20 -25.66
C THR A 91 25.36 -6.40 -24.78
N ALA A 92 24.18 -6.05 -25.30
CA ALA A 92 23.15 -5.35 -24.54
C ALA A 92 22.43 -6.28 -23.55
N GLN A 93 22.16 -7.53 -23.94
CA GLN A 93 21.59 -8.53 -23.04
C GLN A 93 22.53 -8.89 -21.89
N GLU A 94 23.81 -9.12 -22.18
CA GLU A 94 24.79 -9.45 -21.13
C GLU A 94 24.96 -8.28 -20.14
N LYS A 95 24.94 -7.03 -20.62
CA LYS A 95 24.95 -5.84 -19.76
C LYS A 95 23.68 -5.75 -18.91
N LEU A 96 22.50 -6.03 -19.46
CA LEU A 96 21.24 -6.07 -18.72
C LEU A 96 21.22 -7.15 -17.65
N GLU A 97 21.78 -8.33 -17.94
CA GLU A 97 21.89 -9.42 -16.98
C GLU A 97 22.82 -9.07 -15.81
N ARG A 98 23.95 -8.40 -16.08
CA ARG A 98 24.85 -7.90 -15.03
C ARG A 98 24.20 -6.82 -14.17
N LEU A 99 23.52 -5.86 -14.81
CA LEU A 99 22.82 -4.78 -14.11
C LEU A 99 21.66 -5.31 -13.25
N LYS A 100 20.96 -6.34 -13.75
CA LYS A 100 19.91 -7.04 -13.00
C LYS A 100 20.47 -7.82 -11.81
N ALA A 101 21.60 -8.52 -11.99
CA ALA A 101 22.24 -9.26 -10.91
C ALA A 101 22.80 -8.34 -9.82
N GLU A 102 23.40 -7.20 -10.20
CA GLU A 102 23.87 -6.19 -9.26
C GLU A 102 22.71 -5.55 -8.48
N ALA A 103 21.59 -5.28 -9.16
CA ALA A 103 20.37 -4.80 -8.50
C ALA A 103 19.78 -5.84 -7.54
N GLU A 104 19.75 -7.12 -7.92
CA GLU A 104 19.24 -8.21 -7.07
C GLU A 104 20.14 -8.46 -5.85
N GLU A 105 21.47 -8.31 -5.98
CA GLU A 105 22.41 -8.40 -4.86
C GLU A 105 22.28 -7.23 -3.87
N GLN A 106 21.98 -6.03 -4.37
CA GLN A 106 21.74 -4.85 -3.51
C GLN A 106 20.34 -4.82 -2.89
N MET A 107 19.43 -5.71 -3.30
CA MET A 107 18.08 -5.78 -2.74
C MET A 107 18.03 -6.73 -1.55
N GLU A 108 17.53 -6.22 -0.43
CA GLU A 108 17.20 -7.07 0.71
C GLU A 108 16.04 -8.01 0.36
N GLU A 109 16.17 -9.30 0.73
CA GLU A 109 15.12 -10.29 0.55
C GLU A 109 13.95 -9.94 1.49
N THR A 110 12.98 -9.20 0.96
CA THR A 110 11.75 -8.85 1.69
C THR A 110 10.61 -9.73 1.23
N THR A 111 9.91 -10.36 2.18
CA THR A 111 8.68 -11.08 1.85
C THR A 111 7.53 -10.09 1.86
N PRO A 112 6.84 -9.87 0.73
CA PRO A 112 5.70 -8.98 0.71
C PRO A 112 4.58 -9.57 1.57
N TYR A 113 4.14 -8.81 2.57
CA TYR A 113 2.95 -9.17 3.33
C TYR A 113 1.70 -8.80 2.52
N LEU A 114 0.92 -9.82 2.15
CA LEU A 114 -0.37 -9.64 1.49
C LEU A 114 -1.47 -10.14 2.42
N SER A 115 -2.43 -9.26 2.74
CA SER A 115 -3.59 -9.58 3.57
C SER A 115 -4.50 -10.64 2.93
N ASP A 116 -4.59 -10.66 1.60
CA ASP A 116 -5.28 -11.67 0.80
C ASP A 116 -4.38 -12.12 -0.36
N ALA A 117 -3.35 -12.91 -0.03
CA ALA A 117 -2.49 -13.50 -1.04
C ALA A 117 -3.30 -14.42 -1.95
N ARG A 118 -3.32 -14.12 -3.25
CA ARG A 118 -3.88 -14.99 -4.28
C ARG A 118 -2.79 -15.54 -5.16
N THR A 119 -2.87 -16.83 -5.42
CA THR A 119 -2.08 -17.46 -6.48
C THR A 119 -2.65 -17.08 -7.86
N SER A 120 -1.83 -17.19 -8.89
CA SER A 120 -2.24 -16.94 -10.29
C SER A 120 -3.45 -17.81 -10.69
N GLU A 121 -3.50 -19.06 -10.22
CA GLU A 121 -4.61 -19.97 -10.47
C GLU A 121 -5.92 -19.52 -9.84
N GLU A 122 -5.87 -19.02 -8.60
CA GLU A 122 -7.05 -18.49 -7.90
C GLU A 122 -7.58 -17.23 -8.57
N MET A 123 -6.68 -16.35 -9.04
CA MET A 123 -7.06 -15.15 -9.77
C MET A 123 -7.74 -15.49 -11.12
N TYR A 124 -7.22 -16.49 -11.83
CA TYR A 124 -7.84 -16.99 -13.06
C TYR A 124 -9.22 -17.61 -12.82
N LYS A 125 -9.35 -18.46 -11.80
CA LYS A 125 -10.65 -19.03 -11.40
C LYS A 125 -11.65 -17.94 -11.04
N ALA A 126 -11.22 -16.92 -10.29
CA ALA A 126 -12.06 -15.77 -9.96
C ALA A 126 -12.53 -15.01 -11.20
N MET A 127 -11.69 -14.88 -12.22
CA MET A 127 -12.06 -14.21 -13.46
C MET A 127 -13.19 -14.95 -14.19
N ILE A 128 -13.09 -16.28 -14.27
CA ILE A 128 -14.12 -17.13 -14.89
C ILE A 128 -15.42 -17.12 -14.07
N SER A 129 -15.31 -17.12 -12.74
CA SER A 129 -16.46 -17.18 -11.84
C SER A 129 -17.08 -15.82 -11.52
N LYS A 130 -16.77 -14.77 -12.31
CA LYS A 130 -17.23 -13.38 -12.09
C LYS A 130 -16.90 -12.84 -10.68
N GLY A 131 -15.76 -13.26 -10.15
CA GLY A 131 -15.26 -12.83 -8.85
C GLY A 131 -15.66 -13.71 -7.69
N ARG A 132 -16.51 -14.73 -7.89
CA ARG A 132 -17.02 -15.59 -6.82
C ARG A 132 -16.08 -16.78 -6.59
N LEU A 133 -15.31 -16.73 -5.52
CA LEU A 133 -14.48 -17.83 -5.05
C LEU A 133 -15.11 -18.43 -3.80
N ASP A 134 -15.30 -19.74 -3.77
CA ASP A 134 -15.78 -20.43 -2.57
C ASP A 134 -14.74 -20.22 -1.44
N ASN A 135 -15.19 -19.76 -0.27
CA ASN A 135 -14.38 -19.41 0.91
C ASN A 135 -13.58 -18.09 0.88
N ARG A 136 -13.82 -17.16 -0.06
CA ARG A 136 -13.16 -15.83 -0.11
C ARG A 136 -14.16 -14.72 -0.44
N PRO A 137 -13.86 -13.45 -0.11
CA PRO A 137 -14.66 -12.31 -0.57
C PRO A 137 -14.73 -12.23 -2.09
N GLU A 138 -15.86 -11.75 -2.63
CA GLU A 138 -16.05 -11.62 -4.07
C GLU A 138 -15.18 -10.49 -4.66
N ILE A 139 -14.46 -10.79 -5.76
CA ILE A 139 -13.66 -9.80 -6.49
C ILE A 139 -14.54 -9.04 -7.47
N LYS A 140 -14.63 -7.72 -7.33
CA LYS A 140 -15.30 -6.87 -8.32
C LYS A 140 -14.37 -6.56 -9.49
N TRP A 141 -14.83 -6.80 -10.71
CA TRP A 141 -14.12 -6.44 -11.94
C TRP A 141 -14.87 -5.31 -12.64
N ASN A 142 -14.24 -4.13 -12.73
CA ASN A 142 -14.77 -3.01 -13.48
C ASN A 142 -14.05 -2.96 -14.84
N PRO A 143 -14.66 -3.41 -15.94
CA PRO A 143 -14.06 -3.24 -17.25
C PRO A 143 -13.99 -1.74 -17.56
N ILE A 144 -12.79 -1.21 -17.68
CA ILE A 144 -12.58 0.13 -18.22
C ILE A 144 -12.79 -0.03 -19.73
N GLN A 145 -13.91 0.48 -20.23
CA GLN A 145 -14.09 0.63 -21.67
C GLN A 145 -13.17 1.77 -22.11
N ASP A 146 -11.99 1.41 -22.58
CA ASP A 146 -11.12 2.35 -23.25
C ASP A 146 -11.85 2.79 -24.53
N ARG A 147 -12.41 3.99 -24.49
CA ARG A 147 -13.06 4.59 -25.67
C ARG A 147 -11.94 5.11 -26.58
N LEU A 148 -11.36 4.20 -27.35
CA LEU A 148 -10.54 4.49 -28.52
C LEU A 148 -11.43 4.86 -29.71
#